data_AF-A0A948BTR4-F1
#
_entry.id   AF-A0A948BTR4-F1
#
_cell.length_a   1.000
_cell.length_b   1.000
_cell.length_c   1.000
_cell.angle_alpha   90.00
_cell.angle_beta   90.00
_cell.angle_gamma   90.00
#
_symmetry.space_group_name_H-M   'P 1'
#
loop_
_entity.id
_entity.type
_entity.pdbx_description
1 polymer ?
#
loop_
_entity_poly.entity_id
_entity_poly.type
_entity_poly.pdbx_seq_one_letter_code
_entity_poly.pdbx_strand_id
1 'polypeptide(L)'
;MNTSRMARYTVLISLLLLTTGCLPPHPPLPPHPGKVINRLHRYHYFPGAQVYFSPVERIYFYEDGGVWLSAPILPPHIHIDINSRVDIDLDGPRPYIYHQRTRTKFPPGLRKEKHQEQRERWEDKQDRKKERVEERQDRKDDRKERKEDVEKRRDRRDDRDEWKEDRKGRKDKKDKRRGKEDDDDRQERDDDRGRGKRPGLR
;
A
#
# COMPACT_ATOMS: atom_id res chain seq x y z
N MET A 1 27.75 16.67 -97.99
CA MET A 1 28.38 16.56 -96.66
C MET A 1 27.46 15.75 -95.73
N ASN A 2 27.79 14.47 -95.64
CA ASN A 2 27.75 13.57 -94.47
C ASN A 2 26.41 13.30 -93.75
N THR A 3 25.54 12.55 -94.43
CA THR A 3 24.52 11.66 -93.84
C THR A 3 25.19 10.41 -93.23
N SER A 4 25.76 10.47 -92.02
CA SER A 4 26.33 9.26 -91.41
C SER A 4 26.60 9.36 -89.90
N ARG A 5 25.61 9.67 -89.05
CA ARG A 5 25.75 9.49 -87.58
C ARG A 5 24.48 9.09 -86.80
N MET A 6 23.28 9.09 -87.39
CA MET A 6 22.04 8.80 -86.65
C MET A 6 21.47 7.39 -86.85
N ALA A 7 22.16 6.53 -87.60
CA ALA A 7 21.73 5.15 -87.88
C ALA A 7 22.55 4.10 -87.11
N ARG A 8 23.07 4.43 -85.91
CA ARG A 8 23.78 3.48 -85.03
C ARG A 8 23.16 3.32 -83.64
N TYR A 9 22.16 4.13 -83.30
CA TYR A 9 21.48 4.08 -82.00
C TYR A 9 20.07 3.46 -82.03
N THR A 10 19.60 3.00 -83.19
CA THR A 10 18.32 2.29 -83.32
C THR A 10 18.47 0.76 -83.41
N VAL A 11 19.70 0.24 -83.43
CA VAL A 11 19.97 -1.21 -83.48
C VAL A 11 20.39 -1.77 -82.10
N LEU A 12 20.69 -0.92 -81.12
CA LEU A 12 21.14 -1.35 -79.78
C LEU A 12 20.06 -1.27 -78.68
N ILE A 13 18.82 -0.89 -79.00
CA ILE A 13 17.69 -0.85 -78.04
C ILE A 13 16.60 -1.88 -78.42
N SER A 14 16.92 -2.81 -79.31
CA SER A 14 16.02 -3.89 -79.74
C SER A 14 16.60 -5.29 -79.46
N LEU A 15 17.65 -5.37 -78.65
CA LEU A 15 18.33 -6.61 -78.25
C LEU A 15 18.27 -6.85 -76.73
N LEU A 16 17.22 -6.37 -76.06
CA LEU A 16 17.00 -6.61 -74.63
C LEU A 16 15.57 -7.10 -74.32
N LEU A 17 14.95 -7.84 -75.24
CA LEU A 17 13.61 -8.41 -75.07
C LEU A 17 13.47 -9.81 -75.69
N LEU A 18 14.47 -10.70 -75.58
CA LEU A 18 14.34 -12.09 -76.05
C LEU A 18 15.13 -13.08 -75.17
N THR A 19 14.94 -13.03 -73.86
CA THR A 19 15.36 -14.13 -72.97
C THR A 19 14.28 -14.48 -71.94
N THR A 20 13.03 -14.63 -72.39
CA THR A 20 12.02 -15.37 -71.63
C THR A 20 12.31 -16.87 -71.77
N GLY A 21 13.36 -17.31 -71.08
CA GLY A 21 13.70 -18.72 -70.92
C GLY A 21 12.59 -19.43 -70.17
N CYS A 22 12.13 -20.54 -70.75
CA CYS A 22 11.16 -21.46 -70.19
C CYS A 22 11.58 -21.90 -68.78
N LEU A 23 10.86 -21.47 -67.74
CA LEU A 23 11.00 -22.02 -66.40
C LEU A 23 10.36 -23.42 -66.40
N PRO A 24 11.11 -24.49 -66.03
CA PRO A 24 10.53 -25.83 -65.96
C PRO A 24 9.39 -25.86 -64.93
N PRO A 25 8.34 -26.66 -65.14
CA PRO A 25 7.23 -26.76 -64.20
C PRO A 25 7.76 -27.27 -62.85
N HIS A 26 7.63 -26.43 -61.83
CA HIS A 26 7.97 -26.77 -60.45
C HIS A 26 7.13 -27.98 -59.99
N PRO A 27 7.74 -29.04 -59.41
CA PRO A 27 7.00 -30.20 -58.91
C PRO A 27 6.02 -29.77 -57.80
N PRO A 28 4.76 -30.25 -57.75
CA PRO A 28 3.82 -29.82 -56.72
C PRO A 28 4.42 -30.03 -55.32
N LEU A 29 4.39 -28.98 -54.48
CA LEU A 29 4.86 -29.07 -53.10
C LEU A 29 4.12 -30.21 -52.39
N PRO A 30 4.81 -31.03 -51.55
CA PRO A 30 4.13 -32.03 -50.74
C PRO A 30 3.09 -31.34 -49.86
N PRO A 31 1.90 -31.96 -49.65
CA PRO A 31 0.91 -31.40 -48.74
C PRO A 31 1.53 -31.29 -47.35
N HIS A 32 1.79 -30.05 -46.92
CA HIS A 32 2.17 -29.80 -45.54
C HIS A 32 1.03 -30.31 -44.65
N PRO A 33 1.30 -31.01 -43.53
CA PRO A 33 0.29 -31.23 -42.51
C PRO A 33 -0.11 -29.84 -42.01
N GLY A 34 -1.20 -29.31 -42.55
CA GLY A 34 -1.71 -28.01 -42.18
C GLY A 34 -1.99 -28.05 -40.69
N LYS A 35 -1.19 -27.32 -39.91
CA LYS A 35 -1.55 -27.00 -38.54
C LYS A 35 -2.94 -26.38 -38.63
N VAL A 36 -3.95 -27.08 -38.15
CA VAL A 36 -5.30 -26.53 -38.05
C VAL A 36 -5.17 -25.38 -37.06
N ILE A 37 -5.03 -24.17 -37.57
CA ILE A 37 -5.04 -22.98 -36.75
C ILE A 37 -6.50 -22.76 -36.42
N ASN A 38 -6.98 -23.36 -35.33
CA ASN A 38 -8.28 -23.02 -34.78
C ASN A 38 -8.27 -21.52 -34.54
N ARG A 39 -8.99 -20.75 -35.37
CA ARG A 39 -9.12 -19.31 -35.19
C ARG A 39 -9.93 -19.12 -33.92
N LEU A 40 -9.26 -18.77 -32.84
CA LEU A 40 -9.92 -18.33 -31.63
C LEU A 40 -10.71 -17.06 -31.93
N HIS A 41 -12.00 -17.08 -31.59
CA HIS A 41 -12.89 -15.94 -31.70
C HIS A 41 -13.02 -15.29 -30.34
N ARG A 42 -12.66 -14.00 -30.26
CA ARG A 42 -12.73 -13.23 -29.02
C ARG A 42 -14.14 -12.66 -28.84
N TYR A 43 -14.71 -12.89 -27.66
CA TYR A 43 -16.01 -12.37 -27.25
C TYR A 43 -15.90 -11.59 -25.95
N HIS A 44 -16.81 -10.64 -25.80
CA HIS A 44 -17.13 -9.99 -24.53
C HIS A 44 -18.35 -10.70 -23.93
N TYR A 45 -18.15 -11.44 -22.85
CA TYR A 45 -19.21 -12.11 -22.11
C TYR A 45 -19.69 -11.26 -20.94
N PHE A 46 -21.00 -11.17 -20.76
CA PHE A 46 -21.66 -10.45 -19.69
C PHE A 46 -22.39 -11.47 -18.78
N PRO A 47 -21.75 -11.94 -17.69
CA PRO A 47 -22.29 -13.02 -16.86
C PRO A 47 -23.67 -12.73 -16.27
N GLY A 48 -23.94 -11.47 -15.91
CA GLY A 48 -25.22 -11.08 -15.28
C GLY A 48 -26.43 -11.25 -16.19
N ALA A 49 -26.27 -10.99 -17.49
CA ALA A 49 -27.32 -11.14 -18.50
C ALA A 49 -27.13 -12.39 -19.39
N GLN A 50 -26.04 -13.12 -19.18
CA GLN A 50 -25.65 -14.28 -20.00
C GLN A 50 -25.51 -13.98 -21.51
N VAL A 51 -25.11 -12.75 -21.83
CA VAL A 51 -24.97 -12.24 -23.21
C VAL A 51 -23.52 -12.34 -23.68
N TYR A 52 -23.33 -12.65 -24.96
CA TYR A 52 -22.04 -12.54 -25.64
C TYR A 52 -22.08 -11.41 -26.65
N PHE A 53 -20.98 -10.67 -26.80
CA PHE A 53 -20.81 -9.69 -27.85
C PHE A 53 -19.54 -9.98 -28.64
N SER A 54 -19.67 -10.05 -29.96
CA SER A 54 -18.54 -10.17 -30.89
C SER A 54 -18.04 -8.77 -31.27
N PRO A 55 -16.82 -8.35 -30.88
CA PRO A 55 -16.28 -7.05 -31.27
C PRO A 55 -16.02 -6.92 -32.77
N VAL A 56 -15.78 -8.07 -33.43
CA VAL A 56 -15.49 -8.15 -34.87
C VAL A 56 -16.76 -7.96 -35.68
N GLU A 57 -17.82 -8.69 -35.34
CA GLU A 57 -19.09 -8.66 -36.06
C GLU A 57 -20.04 -7.58 -35.54
N ARG A 58 -19.74 -7.01 -34.35
CA ARG A 58 -20.57 -6.04 -33.62
C ARG A 58 -22.00 -6.52 -33.39
N ILE A 59 -22.15 -7.82 -33.16
CA ILE A 59 -23.42 -8.45 -32.83
C ILE A 59 -23.40 -9.03 -31.43
N TYR A 60 -24.58 -8.99 -30.80
CA TYR A 60 -24.86 -9.68 -29.56
C TYR A 60 -25.44 -11.05 -29.85
N PHE A 61 -25.12 -12.01 -29.00
CA PHE A 61 -25.77 -13.31 -28.90
C PHE A 61 -26.39 -13.43 -27.52
N TYR A 62 -27.68 -13.72 -27.47
CA TYR A 62 -28.45 -13.79 -26.24
C TYR A 62 -29.51 -14.88 -26.37
N GLU A 63 -30.01 -15.35 -25.23
CA GLU A 63 -31.09 -16.32 -25.16
C GLU A 63 -32.41 -15.57 -24.91
N ASP A 64 -33.43 -15.84 -25.72
CA ASP A 64 -34.79 -15.37 -25.52
C ASP A 64 -35.76 -16.52 -25.76
N GLY A 65 -36.66 -16.78 -24.81
CA GLY A 65 -37.59 -17.91 -24.89
C GLY A 65 -36.94 -19.30 -25.04
N GLY A 66 -35.71 -19.49 -24.58
CA GLY A 66 -34.97 -20.76 -24.72
C GLY A 66 -34.26 -20.93 -26.07
N VAL A 67 -34.25 -19.89 -26.90
CA VAL A 67 -33.62 -19.90 -28.22
C VAL A 67 -32.49 -18.88 -28.25
N TRP A 68 -31.35 -19.27 -28.81
CA TRP A 68 -30.24 -18.36 -29.04
C TRP A 68 -30.49 -17.50 -30.28
N LEU A 69 -30.57 -16.20 -30.05
CA LEU A 69 -30.74 -15.18 -31.08
C LEU A 69 -29.46 -14.36 -31.22
N SER A 70 -29.30 -13.71 -32.37
CA SER A 70 -28.26 -12.70 -32.57
C SER A 70 -28.84 -11.43 -33.17
N ALA A 71 -28.37 -10.28 -32.67
CA ALA A 71 -28.81 -8.98 -33.15
C ALA A 71 -27.73 -7.90 -32.93
N PRO A 72 -27.67 -6.85 -33.76
CA PRO A 72 -26.77 -5.71 -33.54
C PRO A 72 -27.13 -4.89 -32.29
N ILE A 73 -28.39 -4.94 -31.86
CA ILE A 73 -28.92 -4.20 -30.70
C ILE A 73 -29.62 -5.20 -29.79
N LEU A 74 -29.39 -5.09 -28.49
CA LEU A 74 -30.07 -5.89 -27.49
C LEU A 74 -31.54 -5.46 -27.35
N PRO A 75 -32.48 -6.41 -27.19
CA PRO A 75 -33.84 -6.09 -26.80
C PRO A 75 -33.90 -5.25 -25.51
N PRO A 76 -34.89 -4.35 -25.36
CA PRO A 76 -34.95 -3.40 -24.25
C PRO A 76 -35.09 -4.05 -22.87
N HIS A 77 -35.55 -5.31 -22.80
CA HIS A 77 -35.67 -6.06 -21.55
C HIS A 77 -34.34 -6.69 -21.09
N ILE A 78 -33.31 -6.70 -21.94
CA ILE A 78 -31.98 -7.26 -21.60
C ILE A 78 -31.04 -6.11 -21.21
N HIS A 79 -30.71 -6.05 -19.92
CA HIS A 79 -29.78 -5.06 -19.39
C HIS A 79 -28.42 -5.70 -19.10
N ILE A 80 -27.37 -5.18 -19.74
CA ILE A 80 -25.98 -5.56 -19.49
C ILE A 80 -25.29 -4.55 -18.58
N ASP A 81 -24.52 -5.06 -17.61
CA ASP A 81 -23.58 -4.22 -16.85
C ASP A 81 -22.23 -4.23 -17.56
N ILE A 82 -21.87 -3.10 -18.18
CA ILE A 82 -20.61 -2.90 -18.91
C ILE A 82 -19.41 -3.18 -18.00
N ASN A 83 -19.52 -2.86 -16.70
CA ASN A 83 -18.44 -3.10 -15.74
C ASN A 83 -18.26 -4.57 -15.41
N SER A 84 -19.23 -5.44 -15.72
CA SER A 84 -19.17 -6.88 -15.46
C SER A 84 -18.55 -7.71 -16.60
N ARG A 85 -18.15 -7.06 -17.70
CA ARG A 85 -17.58 -7.70 -18.90
C ARG A 85 -16.40 -8.62 -18.58
N VAL A 86 -16.38 -9.78 -19.23
CA VAL A 86 -15.29 -10.77 -19.22
C VAL A 86 -14.89 -11.05 -20.66
N ASP A 87 -13.61 -10.93 -20.97
CA ASP A 87 -13.10 -11.33 -22.28
C ASP A 87 -12.87 -12.85 -22.31
N ILE A 88 -13.41 -13.51 -23.33
CA ILE A 88 -13.25 -14.95 -23.52
C ILE A 88 -12.87 -15.24 -24.98
N ASP A 89 -12.03 -16.25 -25.16
CA ASP A 89 -11.68 -16.78 -26.47
C ASP A 89 -12.35 -18.14 -26.63
N LEU A 90 -13.14 -18.30 -27.70
CA LEU A 90 -13.89 -19.51 -28.01
C LEU A 90 -13.51 -20.07 -29.37
N ASP A 91 -13.64 -21.39 -29.53
CA ASP A 91 -13.27 -22.10 -30.75
C ASP A 91 -14.43 -22.10 -31.76
N GLY A 92 -14.80 -20.91 -32.24
CA GLY A 92 -15.75 -20.74 -33.32
C GLY A 92 -16.64 -19.50 -33.24
N PRO A 93 -17.42 -19.24 -34.31
CA PRO A 93 -18.29 -18.07 -34.44
C PRO A 93 -19.59 -18.18 -33.61
N ARG A 94 -19.83 -19.33 -32.95
CA ARG A 94 -21.07 -19.61 -32.21
C ARG A 94 -20.77 -19.75 -30.72
N PRO A 95 -20.80 -18.64 -29.95
CA PRO A 95 -20.37 -18.66 -28.55
C PRO A 95 -21.27 -19.53 -27.66
N TYR A 96 -22.55 -19.65 -28.02
CA TYR A 96 -23.56 -20.39 -27.26
C TYR A 96 -23.32 -21.91 -27.18
N ILE A 97 -22.54 -22.50 -28.10
CA ILE A 97 -22.15 -23.92 -28.03
C ILE A 97 -21.36 -24.19 -26.75
N TYR A 98 -20.61 -23.20 -26.27
CA TYR A 98 -19.78 -23.29 -25.08
C TYR A 98 -20.48 -22.75 -23.83
N HIS A 99 -21.77 -22.40 -23.93
CA HIS A 99 -22.46 -21.62 -22.91
C HIS A 99 -22.45 -22.25 -21.53
N GLN A 100 -22.77 -23.55 -21.44
CA GLN A 100 -22.77 -24.27 -20.18
C GLN A 100 -21.39 -24.22 -19.49
N ARG A 101 -20.32 -24.38 -20.27
CA ARG A 101 -18.94 -24.27 -19.76
C ARG A 101 -18.60 -22.85 -19.32
N THR A 102 -18.99 -21.83 -20.10
CA THR A 102 -18.73 -20.43 -19.77
C THR A 102 -19.46 -20.02 -18.48
N ARG A 103 -20.74 -20.39 -18.35
CA ARG A 103 -21.58 -20.07 -17.18
C ARG A 103 -21.04 -20.70 -15.89
N THR A 104 -20.54 -21.93 -15.95
CA THR A 104 -19.90 -22.57 -14.79
C THR A 104 -18.61 -21.85 -14.37
N LYS A 105 -17.80 -21.41 -15.34
CA LYS A 105 -16.55 -20.70 -15.07
C LYS A 105 -16.77 -19.26 -14.59
N PHE A 106 -17.82 -18.61 -15.08
CA PHE A 106 -18.16 -17.22 -14.81
C PHE A 106 -19.62 -17.13 -14.36
N PRO A 107 -19.93 -17.54 -13.12
CA PRO A 107 -21.29 -17.45 -12.62
C PRO A 107 -21.72 -15.97 -12.50
N PRO A 108 -23.03 -15.69 -12.65
CA PRO A 108 -23.56 -14.36 -12.41
C PRO A 108 -23.25 -13.93 -10.97
N GLY A 109 -22.68 -12.74 -10.80
CA GLY A 109 -22.42 -12.15 -9.47
C GLY A 109 -20.99 -12.27 -8.92
N LEU A 110 -20.13 -13.14 -9.48
CA LEU A 110 -18.77 -13.38 -8.95
C LEU A 110 -17.92 -12.12 -8.73
N ARG A 111 -18.00 -11.15 -9.66
CA ARG A 111 -17.22 -9.90 -9.56
C ARG A 111 -17.75 -8.97 -8.46
N LYS A 112 -19.05 -8.98 -8.19
CA LYS A 112 -19.66 -8.14 -7.14
C LYS A 112 -19.18 -8.60 -5.76
N GLU A 113 -19.20 -9.91 -5.52
CA GLU A 113 -18.70 -10.53 -4.29
C GLU A 113 -17.22 -10.20 -4.06
N LYS A 114 -16.36 -10.38 -5.06
CA LYS A 114 -14.93 -10.03 -4.94
C LYS A 114 -14.68 -8.55 -4.66
N HIS A 115 -15.50 -7.66 -5.22
CA HIS A 115 -15.39 -6.23 -4.94
C HIS A 115 -15.85 -5.90 -3.51
N GLN A 116 -16.91 -6.56 -3.04
CA GLN A 116 -17.39 -6.42 -1.67
C GLN A 116 -16.36 -6.92 -0.66
N GLU A 117 -15.79 -8.12 -0.84
CA GLU A 117 -14.75 -8.65 0.04
C GLU A 117 -13.54 -7.70 0.11
N GLN A 118 -13.13 -7.14 -1.03
CA GLN A 118 -12.06 -6.15 -1.05
C GLN A 118 -12.42 -4.87 -0.30
N ARG A 119 -13.66 -4.38 -0.44
CA ARG A 119 -14.15 -3.21 0.29
C ARG A 119 -14.12 -3.45 1.79
N GLU A 120 -14.66 -4.58 2.25
CA GLU A 120 -14.65 -4.97 3.66
C GLU A 120 -13.21 -5.09 4.19
N ARG A 121 -12.30 -5.70 3.44
CA ARG A 121 -10.87 -5.78 3.78
C ARG A 121 -10.19 -4.40 3.86
N TRP A 122 -10.59 -3.45 3.03
CA TRP A 122 -10.07 -2.09 3.08
C TRP A 122 -10.58 -1.33 4.30
N GLU A 123 -11.85 -1.49 4.65
CA GLU A 123 -12.47 -0.91 5.85
C GLU A 123 -11.80 -1.43 7.13
N ASP A 124 -11.63 -2.75 7.28
CA ASP A 124 -10.91 -3.38 8.41
C ASP A 124 -9.49 -2.82 8.58
N LYS A 125 -8.77 -2.61 7.47
CA LYS A 125 -7.44 -1.99 7.50
C LYS A 125 -7.47 -0.55 8.00
N GLN A 126 -8.51 0.23 7.67
CA GLN A 126 -8.63 1.61 8.17
C GLN A 126 -8.92 1.62 9.66
N ASP A 127 -9.82 0.75 10.12
CA ASP A 127 -10.18 0.66 11.54
C ASP A 127 -8.98 0.25 12.39
N ARG A 128 -8.24 -0.79 11.97
CA ARG A 128 -7.00 -1.19 12.65
C ARG A 128 -5.94 -0.10 12.65
N LYS A 129 -5.87 0.71 11.60
CA LYS A 129 -4.93 1.83 11.52
C LYS A 129 -5.34 2.94 12.49
N LYS A 130 -6.65 3.22 12.61
CA LYS A 130 -7.20 4.19 13.55
C LYS A 130 -6.93 3.77 14.99
N GLU A 131 -7.22 2.52 15.35
CA GLU A 131 -6.93 1.95 16.67
C GLU A 131 -5.44 2.09 17.03
N ARG A 132 -4.53 1.78 16.10
CA ARG A 132 -3.08 1.98 16.32
C ARG A 132 -2.67 3.43 16.51
N VAL A 133 -3.38 4.38 15.91
CA VAL A 133 -3.11 5.81 16.08
C VAL A 133 -3.60 6.26 17.45
N GLU A 134 -4.78 5.83 17.88
CA GLU A 134 -5.34 6.09 19.21
C GLU A 134 -4.43 5.49 20.30
N GLU A 135 -4.04 4.21 20.19
CA GLU A 135 -3.11 3.56 21.12
C GLU A 135 -1.75 4.29 21.21
N ARG A 136 -1.25 4.80 20.07
CA ARG A 136 -0.02 5.61 20.06
C ARG A 136 -0.18 6.95 20.75
N GLN A 137 -1.38 7.53 20.67
CA GLN A 137 -1.68 8.80 21.32
C GLN A 137 -1.77 8.60 22.83
N ASP A 138 -2.50 7.58 23.29
CA ASP A 138 -2.59 7.22 24.72
C ASP A 138 -1.19 6.98 25.31
N ARG A 139 -0.34 6.20 24.63
CA ARG A 139 1.06 5.98 25.06
C ARG A 139 1.89 7.25 25.14
N LYS A 140 1.61 8.26 24.29
CA LYS A 140 2.31 9.55 24.36
C LYS A 140 1.84 10.36 25.56
N ASP A 141 0.56 10.32 25.85
CA ASP A 141 -0.05 11.04 26.95
C ASP A 141 0.42 10.43 28.29
N ASP A 142 0.40 9.10 28.43
CA ASP A 142 1.00 8.38 29.57
C ASP A 142 2.49 8.73 29.77
N ARG A 143 3.25 8.79 28.66
CA ARG A 143 4.67 9.14 28.70
C ARG A 143 4.87 10.58 29.15
N LYS A 144 3.97 11.49 28.77
CA LYS A 144 4.02 12.90 29.15
C LYS A 144 3.70 13.05 30.63
N GLU A 145 2.63 12.44 31.12
CA GLU A 145 2.25 12.45 32.54
C GLU A 145 3.39 11.89 33.41
N ARG A 146 3.98 10.76 33.03
CA ARG A 146 5.11 10.18 33.76
C ARG A 146 6.34 11.11 33.81
N LYS A 147 6.59 11.90 32.77
CA LYS A 147 7.69 12.88 32.77
C LYS A 147 7.39 14.04 33.72
N GLU A 148 6.18 14.58 33.69
CA GLU A 148 5.75 15.66 34.58
C GLU A 148 5.81 15.20 36.06
N ASP A 149 5.42 13.96 36.34
CA ASP A 149 5.53 13.39 37.68
C ASP A 149 6.98 13.22 38.16
N VAL A 150 7.88 12.82 37.26
CA VAL A 150 9.32 12.71 37.58
C VAL A 150 9.92 14.10 37.84
N GLU A 151 9.52 15.11 37.09
CA GLU A 151 9.95 16.50 37.25
C GLU A 151 9.45 17.08 38.59
N LYS A 152 8.15 16.97 38.89
CA LYS A 152 7.58 17.35 40.19
C LYS A 152 8.26 16.66 41.37
N ARG A 153 8.70 15.41 41.20
CA ARG A 153 9.44 14.67 42.22
C ARG A 153 10.88 15.17 42.40
N ARG A 154 11.51 15.73 41.37
CA ARG A 154 12.83 16.37 41.45
C ARG A 154 12.72 17.70 42.19
N ASP A 155 11.78 18.55 41.80
CA ASP A 155 11.57 19.85 42.46
C ASP A 155 11.33 19.69 43.97
N ARG A 156 10.48 18.73 44.36
CA ARG A 156 10.24 18.40 45.77
C ARG A 156 11.46 17.86 46.52
N ARG A 157 12.45 17.27 45.82
CA ARG A 157 13.71 16.84 46.44
C ARG A 157 14.62 18.03 46.68
N ASP A 158 14.71 18.92 45.70
CA ASP A 158 15.54 20.12 45.78
C ASP A 158 15.05 21.02 46.93
N ASP A 159 13.73 21.28 47.03
CA ASP A 159 13.13 22.02 48.15
C ASP A 159 13.40 21.35 49.52
N ARG A 160 13.36 20.01 49.55
CA ARG A 160 13.59 19.23 50.77
C ARG A 160 15.04 19.33 51.21
N ASP A 161 15.97 19.32 50.28
CA ASP A 161 17.40 19.39 50.58
C ASP A 161 17.80 20.80 51.00
N GLU A 162 17.24 21.84 50.37
CA GLU A 162 17.36 23.24 50.83
C GLU A 162 16.84 23.40 52.28
N TRP A 163 15.65 22.89 52.58
CA TRP A 163 15.10 22.96 53.94
C TRP A 163 15.97 22.24 54.99
N LYS A 164 16.62 21.13 54.61
CA LYS A 164 17.54 20.40 55.51
C LYS A 164 18.79 21.21 55.80
N GLU A 165 19.36 21.88 54.81
CA GLU A 165 20.54 22.74 54.98
C GLU A 165 20.24 23.91 55.91
N ASP A 166 19.11 24.59 55.69
CA ASP A 166 18.61 25.67 56.53
C ASP A 166 18.42 25.24 57.98
N ARG A 167 17.80 24.07 58.19
CA ARG A 167 17.58 23.50 59.52
C ARG A 167 18.90 23.15 60.20
N LYS A 168 19.87 22.60 59.48
CA LYS A 168 21.21 22.29 60.00
C LYS A 168 21.93 23.56 60.42
N GLY A 169 21.93 24.60 59.59
CA GLY A 169 22.52 25.90 59.92
C GLY A 169 21.88 26.57 61.15
N ARG A 170 20.55 26.46 61.33
CA ARG A 170 19.87 26.94 62.54
C ARG A 170 20.28 26.15 63.78
N LYS A 171 20.48 24.83 63.67
CA LYS A 171 20.93 23.98 64.78
C LYS A 171 22.35 24.34 65.20
N ASP A 172 23.27 24.47 64.24
CA ASP A 172 24.66 24.83 64.50
C ASP A 172 24.79 26.21 65.15
N LYS A 173 23.97 27.19 64.71
CA LYS A 173 23.89 28.52 65.35
C LYS A 173 23.35 28.45 66.78
N LYS A 174 22.36 27.59 67.04
CA LYS A 174 21.79 27.40 68.39
C LYS A 174 22.81 26.77 69.34
N ASP A 175 23.54 25.76 68.89
CA ASP A 175 24.55 25.07 69.70
C ASP A 175 25.73 26.01 70.01
N LYS A 176 26.15 26.86 69.06
CA LYS A 176 27.15 27.92 69.31
C LYS A 176 26.71 28.97 70.32
N ARG A 177 25.42 29.34 70.36
CA ARG A 177 24.90 30.29 71.36
C ARG A 177 24.92 29.69 72.76
N ARG A 178 24.51 28.41 72.90
CA ARG A 178 24.53 27.69 74.18
C ARG A 178 25.94 27.53 74.74
N GLY A 179 26.90 27.15 73.91
CA GLY A 179 28.30 27.04 74.36
C GLY A 179 28.89 28.37 74.84
N LYS A 180 28.45 29.50 74.29
CA LYS A 180 28.91 30.83 74.72
C LYS A 180 28.28 31.27 76.04
N GLU A 181 27.00 30.96 76.25
CA GLU A 181 26.32 31.19 77.54
C GLU A 181 26.96 30.37 78.67
N ASP A 182 27.35 29.11 78.39
CA ASP A 182 27.99 28.23 79.39
C ASP A 182 29.42 28.68 79.77
N ASP A 183 30.16 29.34 78.87
CA ASP A 183 31.51 29.85 79.15
C ASP A 183 31.49 31.17 79.95
N ASP A 184 30.53 32.05 79.67
CA ASP A 184 30.34 33.30 80.43
C ASP A 184 29.93 32.99 81.89
N ASP A 185 29.06 32.00 82.12
CA ASP A 185 28.68 31.52 83.47
C ASP A 185 29.82 30.81 84.22
N ARG A 186 30.83 30.29 83.50
CA ARG A 186 31.96 29.57 84.08
C ARG A 186 33.06 30.50 84.55
N GLN A 187 33.29 31.61 83.84
CA GLN A 187 34.23 32.64 84.27
C GLN A 187 33.83 33.31 85.59
N GLU A 188 32.53 33.40 85.89
CA GLU A 188 32.07 33.99 87.16
C GLU A 188 32.30 33.07 88.39
N ARG A 189 32.48 31.76 88.20
CA ARG A 189 32.62 30.80 89.32
C ARG A 189 34.03 30.55 89.81
N ASP A 190 35.04 30.87 89.00
CA ASP A 190 36.44 30.61 89.35
C ASP A 190 37.08 31.72 90.19
N ASP A 191 36.48 32.92 90.24
CA ASP A 191 36.95 34.03 91.08
C ASP A 191 36.62 33.87 92.58
N ASP A 192 35.73 32.96 92.97
CA ASP A 192 35.28 32.81 94.37
C ASP A 192 36.02 31.73 95.19
N ARG A 193 36.94 30.96 94.58
CA ARG A 193 37.69 29.88 95.29
C ARG A 193 39.03 30.31 95.89
N GLY A 194 39.36 31.60 95.88
CA GLY A 194 40.65 32.13 96.35
C GLY A 194 40.79 32.39 97.86
N ARG A 195 39.77 32.17 98.71
CA ARG A 195 39.83 32.53 100.14
C ARG A 195 39.43 31.39 101.07
N GLY A 196 40.41 30.56 101.44
CA GLY A 196 40.20 29.50 102.43
C GLY A 196 41.47 29.13 103.19
N LYS A 197 42.10 30.10 103.87
CA LYS A 197 43.14 29.85 104.89
C LYS A 197 42.56 28.98 106.01
N ARG A 198 43.06 27.77 106.21
CA ARG A 198 42.83 26.97 107.43
C ARG A 198 44.02 27.15 108.39
N PRO A 199 43.80 27.58 109.65
CA PRO A 199 44.84 27.62 110.67
C PRO A 199 45.09 26.22 111.23
N GLY A 200 46.35 25.94 111.52
CA GLY A 200 46.82 24.68 112.10
C GLY A 200 46.39 24.48 113.56
N LEU A 201 46.41 23.23 113.98
CA LEU A 201 46.35 22.83 115.38
C LEU A 201 47.50 21.86 115.68
N ARG A 202 48.08 22.13 116.85
CA ARG A 202 49.25 21.53 117.50
C ARG A 202 49.05 20.06 117.87
#